data_AF-A0A7S1VNW0-F1
#
_entry.id   AF-A0A7S1VNW0-F1
#
_cell.length_a   1.000
_cell.length_b   1.000
_cell.length_c   1.000
_cell.angle_alpha   90.00
_cell.angle_beta   90.00
_cell.angle_gamma   90.00
#
_symmetry.space_group_name_H-M   'P 1'
#
loop_
_entity.id
_entity.type
_entity.pdbx_description
1 polymer ?
#
loop_
_entity_poly.entity_id
_entity_poly.type
_entity_poly.pdbx_seq_one_letter_code
_entity_poly.pdbx_strand_id
1 'polypeptide(L)'
;RDDEAIVAECSRRMRAWASGKDRDAIEPDLLASVLVVAARHGGHDDRLLLQAAFERATTAGERVRILPAITGSGDDEVARAGWQWVLSSGKVARNDYTIAANGLGTAGRSHTLAWDIFVADYDKLYNLFRETPKHIARFVEASARAMYTEQDADALAAFGASHVVGGTERTYA
;
A
#
# COMPACT_ATOMS: atom_id res chain seq x y z
N ARG A 1 7.01 17.04 8.85
CA ARG A 1 8.32 16.42 8.55
C ARG A 1 8.64 15.52 9.74
N ASP A 2 8.94 14.25 9.48
CA ASP A 2 9.22 13.28 10.55
C ASP A 2 10.55 13.61 11.22
N ASP A 3 10.67 13.31 12.51
CA ASP A 3 11.90 13.51 13.29
C ASP A 3 12.99 12.51 12.85
N GLU A 4 14.17 13.03 12.52
CA GLU A 4 15.26 12.23 11.93
C GLU A 4 15.77 11.13 12.88
N ALA A 5 15.79 11.38 14.19
CA ALA A 5 16.21 10.39 15.17
C ALA A 5 15.17 9.26 15.30
N ILE A 6 13.88 9.60 15.26
CA ILE A 6 12.79 8.61 15.25
C ILE A 6 12.86 7.75 13.98
N VAL A 7 13.06 8.36 12.82
CA VAL A 7 13.18 7.64 11.54
C VAL A 7 14.38 6.69 11.54
N ALA A 8 15.53 7.14 12.04
CA ALA A 8 16.73 6.31 12.14
C ALA A 8 16.50 5.10 13.06
N GLU A 9 15.86 5.30 14.22
CA GLU A 9 15.56 4.22 15.16
C GLU A 9 14.53 3.23 14.59
N CYS A 10 13.47 3.71 13.94
CA CYS A 10 12.50 2.85 13.28
C CYS A 10 13.15 2.01 12.18
N SER A 11 14.01 2.61 11.37
CA SER A 11 14.74 1.93 10.29
C SER A 11 15.67 0.85 10.84
N ARG A 12 16.42 1.16 11.91
CA ARG A 12 17.30 0.21 12.59
C ARG A 12 16.53 -0.99 13.12
N ARG A 13 15.42 -0.75 13.83
CA ARG A 13 14.57 -1.82 14.39
C ARG A 13 13.89 -2.65 13.32
N MET A 14 13.34 -2.01 12.29
CA MET A 14 12.74 -2.69 11.14
C MET A 14 13.74 -3.63 10.48
N ARG A 15 14.96 -3.19 10.18
CA ARG A 15 15.98 -4.06 9.55
C ARG A 15 16.38 -5.22 10.45
N ALA A 16 16.57 -4.98 11.75
CA ALA A 16 16.89 -6.04 12.71
C ALA A 16 15.78 -7.11 12.77
N TRP A 17 14.52 -6.66 12.89
CA TRP A 17 13.33 -7.50 12.92
C TRP A 17 13.07 -8.24 11.60
N ALA A 18 13.12 -7.53 10.48
CA ALA A 18 12.83 -8.03 9.14
C ALA A 18 13.96 -8.91 8.59
N SER A 19 15.17 -8.85 9.14
CA SER A 19 16.23 -9.82 8.84
C SER A 19 16.02 -11.17 9.54
N GLY A 20 15.18 -11.23 10.57
CA GLY A 20 14.98 -12.40 11.43
C GLY A 20 16.10 -12.61 12.45
N LYS A 21 17.13 -11.75 12.49
CA LYS A 21 18.22 -11.85 13.48
C LYS A 21 17.75 -11.50 14.90
N ASP A 22 16.83 -10.55 15.01
CA ASP A 22 16.29 -10.10 16.29
C ASP A 22 14.79 -9.83 16.14
N ARG A 23 13.98 -10.84 16.45
CA ARG A 23 12.52 -10.78 16.34
C ARG A 23 11.85 -9.98 17.45
N ASP A 24 12.60 -9.62 18.48
CA ASP A 24 12.15 -8.82 19.62
C ASP A 24 12.60 -7.34 19.51
N ALA A 25 13.30 -6.99 18.42
CA ALA A 25 13.73 -5.61 18.14
C ALA A 25 12.57 -4.60 18.09
N ILE A 26 11.35 -5.07 17.80
CA ILE A 26 10.13 -4.29 17.80
C ILE A 26 9.11 -4.95 18.72
N GLU A 27 8.58 -4.16 19.65
CA GLU A 27 7.48 -4.59 20.50
C GLU A 27 6.21 -4.81 19.64
N PRO A 28 5.44 -5.90 19.83
CA PRO A 28 4.29 -6.26 18.99
C PRO A 28 3.27 -5.16 18.71
N ASP A 29 2.91 -4.33 19.70
CA ASP A 29 1.95 -3.23 19.54
C ASP A 29 2.53 -2.08 18.73
N LEU A 30 3.86 -1.93 18.73
CA LEU A 30 4.57 -0.93 17.91
C LEU A 30 4.88 -1.41 16.49
N LEU A 31 4.71 -2.70 16.19
CA LEU A 31 5.18 -3.31 14.94
C LEU A 31 4.69 -2.55 13.70
N ALA A 32 3.38 -2.41 13.53
CA ALA A 32 2.83 -1.76 12.34
C ALA A 32 3.35 -0.32 12.15
N SER A 33 3.38 0.45 13.25
CA SER A 33 3.86 1.84 13.23
C SER A 33 5.33 1.95 12.86
N VAL A 34 6.18 1.11 13.45
CA VAL A 34 7.62 1.09 13.14
C VAL A 34 7.87 0.69 11.69
N LEU A 35 7.18 -0.33 11.18
CA LEU A 35 7.33 -0.76 9.79
C LEU A 35 6.91 0.33 8.81
N VAL A 36 5.78 0.99 9.04
CA VAL A 36 5.28 2.06 8.15
C VAL A 36 6.23 3.27 8.15
N VAL A 37 6.70 3.72 9.31
CA VAL A 37 7.64 4.83 9.38
C VAL A 37 8.95 4.46 8.69
N ALA A 38 9.51 3.29 8.98
CA ALA A 38 10.75 2.84 8.36
C ALA A 38 10.62 2.73 6.83
N ALA A 39 9.53 2.13 6.33
CA ALA A 39 9.30 1.94 4.91
C ALA A 39 9.13 3.26 4.15
N ARG A 40 8.44 4.25 4.74
CA ARG A 40 8.25 5.57 4.14
C ARG A 40 9.58 6.24 3.78
N HIS A 41 10.62 6.04 4.59
CA HIS A 41 11.96 6.61 4.36
C HIS A 41 12.94 5.57 3.79
N GLY A 42 12.48 4.34 3.59
CA GLY A 42 13.27 3.21 3.10
C GLY A 42 13.28 3.11 1.58
N GLY A 43 14.30 2.43 1.08
CA GLY A 43 14.50 2.20 -0.36
C GLY A 43 14.13 0.80 -0.82
N HIS A 44 14.65 0.43 -1.97
CA HIS A 44 14.44 -0.89 -2.59
C HIS A 44 14.83 -2.05 -1.66
N ASP A 45 15.98 -1.96 -0.98
CA ASP A 45 16.49 -3.03 -0.11
C ASP A 45 15.59 -3.25 1.11
N ASP A 46 15.08 -2.17 1.70
CA ASP A 46 14.17 -2.23 2.84
C ASP A 46 12.85 -2.90 2.44
N ARG A 47 12.34 -2.60 1.24
CA ARG A 47 11.17 -3.28 0.67
C ARG A 47 11.42 -4.78 0.49
N LEU A 48 12.59 -5.18 -0.04
CA LEU A 48 12.93 -6.59 -0.21
C LEU A 48 13.02 -7.32 1.15
N LEU A 49 13.56 -6.67 2.18
CA LEU A 49 13.57 -7.22 3.54
C LEU A 49 12.15 -7.45 4.08
N LEU A 50 11.25 -6.49 3.87
CA LEU A 50 9.83 -6.61 4.27
C LEU A 50 9.11 -7.73 3.51
N GLN A 51 9.38 -7.89 2.21
CA GLN A 51 8.84 -9.01 1.42
C GLN A 51 9.33 -10.37 1.96
N ALA A 52 10.63 -10.48 2.23
CA ALA A 52 11.17 -11.70 2.83
C ALA A 52 10.60 -11.96 4.23
N ALA A 53 10.38 -10.92 5.04
CA ALA A 53 9.72 -11.04 6.33
C ALA A 53 8.25 -11.50 6.21
N PHE A 54 7.51 -10.97 5.23
CA PHE A 54 6.14 -11.40 4.94
C PHE A 54 6.07 -12.89 4.59
N GLU A 55 7.00 -13.37 3.76
CA GLU A 55 7.03 -14.78 3.37
C GLU A 55 7.37 -15.71 4.54
N ARG A 56 8.22 -15.27 5.48
CA ARG A 56 8.55 -16.02 6.69
C ARG A 56 7.48 -15.95 7.77
N ALA A 57 6.59 -14.96 7.73
CA ALA A 57 5.54 -14.78 8.72
C ALA A 57 4.61 -16.01 8.77
N THR A 58 4.45 -16.57 9.96
CA THR A 58 3.67 -17.79 10.22
C THR A 58 2.22 -17.51 10.57
N THR A 59 1.87 -16.25 10.84
CA THR A 59 0.51 -15.85 11.22
C THR A 59 -0.07 -14.83 10.23
N ALA A 60 -1.38 -14.92 9.99
CA ALA A 60 -2.09 -13.95 9.15
C ALA A 60 -2.01 -12.52 9.73
N GLY A 61 -2.11 -12.38 11.05
CA GLY A 61 -2.02 -11.08 11.72
C GLY A 61 -0.68 -10.39 11.52
N GLU A 62 0.43 -11.13 11.49
CA GLU A 62 1.73 -10.57 11.17
C GLU A 62 1.81 -10.13 9.71
N ARG A 63 1.36 -10.98 8.77
CA ARG A 63 1.32 -10.66 7.34
C ARG A 63 0.58 -9.36 7.05
N VAL A 64 -0.61 -9.20 7.64
CA VAL A 64 -1.44 -8.00 7.51
C VAL A 64 -0.72 -6.74 7.97
N ARG A 65 0.09 -6.80 9.04
CA ARG A 65 0.85 -5.66 9.55
C ARG A 65 2.04 -5.25 8.65
N ILE A 66 2.57 -6.18 7.86
CA ILE A 66 3.69 -5.92 6.95
C ILE A 66 3.22 -5.29 5.63
N LEU A 67 2.03 -5.67 5.14
CA LEU A 67 1.55 -5.28 3.80
C LEU A 67 1.56 -3.76 3.53
N PRO A 68 1.05 -2.89 4.43
CA PRO A 68 1.10 -1.45 4.20
C PRO A 68 2.53 -0.92 4.07
N ALA A 69 3.49 -1.52 4.76
CA ALA A 69 4.90 -1.11 4.70
C ALA A 69 5.56 -1.52 3.37
N ILE A 70 5.14 -2.61 2.73
CA ILE A 70 5.70 -3.03 1.42
C ILE A 70 5.37 -2.02 0.31
N THR A 71 4.21 -1.39 0.39
CA THR A 71 3.73 -0.42 -0.62
C THR A 71 3.90 1.03 -0.21
N GLY A 72 4.15 1.30 1.07
CA GLY A 72 4.13 2.65 1.68
C GLY A 72 5.42 3.46 1.60
N SER A 73 6.27 3.26 0.58
CA SER A 73 7.51 4.04 0.45
C SER A 73 7.24 5.49 0.04
N GLY A 74 8.04 6.43 0.53
CA GLY A 74 8.06 7.82 0.07
C GLY A 74 8.63 8.01 -1.34
N ASP A 75 9.24 6.95 -1.89
CA ASP A 75 9.70 6.87 -3.27
C ASP A 75 8.65 6.16 -4.14
N ASP A 76 8.14 6.87 -5.15
CA ASP A 76 7.04 6.42 -6.01
C ASP A 76 7.39 5.14 -6.79
N GLU A 77 8.66 4.98 -7.21
CA GLU A 77 9.11 3.77 -7.92
C GLU A 77 9.15 2.57 -6.99
N VAL A 78 9.65 2.75 -5.77
CA VAL A 78 9.68 1.70 -4.74
C VAL A 78 8.27 1.29 -4.33
N ALA A 79 7.37 2.25 -4.11
CA ALA A 79 5.96 2.00 -3.80
C ALA A 79 5.25 1.24 -4.93
N ARG A 80 5.44 1.66 -6.19
CA ARG A 80 4.88 0.97 -7.36
C ARG A 80 5.43 -0.46 -7.50
N ALA A 81 6.73 -0.67 -7.27
CA ALA A 81 7.32 -2.01 -7.28
C ALA A 81 6.74 -2.91 -6.17
N GLY A 82 6.52 -2.35 -4.97
CA GLY A 82 5.84 -3.03 -3.87
C GLY A 82 4.43 -3.48 -4.25
N TRP A 83 3.66 -2.59 -4.88
CA TRP A 83 2.32 -2.91 -5.36
C TRP A 83 2.30 -3.98 -6.45
N GLN A 84 3.19 -3.90 -7.44
CA GLN A 84 3.28 -4.92 -8.49
C GLN A 84 3.61 -6.30 -7.91
N TRP A 85 4.46 -6.37 -6.87
CA TRP A 85 4.72 -7.62 -6.16
C TRP A 85 3.47 -8.16 -5.45
N VAL A 86 2.66 -7.30 -4.83
CA VAL A 86 1.39 -7.72 -4.21
C VAL A 86 0.47 -8.37 -5.24
N LEU A 87 0.33 -7.76 -6.43
CA LEU A 87 -0.54 -8.26 -7.49
C LEU A 87 -0.04 -9.55 -8.15
N SER A 88 1.27 -9.69 -8.34
CA SER A 88 1.85 -10.74 -9.21
C SER A 88 2.46 -11.92 -8.44
N SER A 89 2.82 -11.76 -7.17
CA SER A 89 3.54 -12.80 -6.42
C SER A 89 2.73 -14.07 -6.15
N GLY A 90 1.40 -13.98 -6.15
CA GLY A 90 0.51 -15.04 -5.68
C GLY A 90 0.65 -15.36 -4.19
N LYS A 91 1.42 -14.56 -3.42
CA LYS A 91 1.68 -14.77 -1.99
C LYS A 91 0.68 -14.06 -1.09
N VAL A 92 0.08 -12.98 -1.58
CA VAL A 92 -0.89 -12.17 -0.84
C VAL A 92 -2.30 -12.70 -1.13
N ALA A 93 -3.11 -12.88 -0.08
CA ALA A 93 -4.50 -13.28 -0.26
C ALA A 93 -5.30 -12.12 -0.86
N ARG A 94 -6.22 -12.41 -1.78
CA ARG A 94 -7.02 -11.37 -2.48
C ARG A 94 -7.71 -10.40 -1.53
N ASN A 95 -8.21 -10.90 -0.40
CA ASN A 95 -8.91 -10.09 0.60
C ASN A 95 -7.98 -9.08 1.31
N ASP A 96 -6.66 -9.28 1.25
CA ASP A 96 -5.68 -8.40 1.89
C ASP A 96 -5.12 -7.33 0.93
N TYR A 97 -5.55 -7.31 -0.34
CA TYR A 97 -5.03 -6.34 -1.31
C TYR A 97 -5.42 -4.91 -0.95
N THR A 98 -6.59 -4.70 -0.35
CA THR A 98 -7.03 -3.40 0.15
C THR A 98 -6.14 -2.92 1.31
N ILE A 99 -5.63 -3.84 2.12
CA ILE A 99 -4.69 -3.55 3.21
C ILE A 99 -3.36 -3.07 2.62
N ALA A 100 -2.87 -3.72 1.57
CA ALA A 100 -1.68 -3.27 0.84
C ALA A 100 -1.90 -1.91 0.16
N ALA A 101 -3.08 -1.66 -0.42
CA ALA A 101 -3.37 -0.37 -1.04
C ALA A 101 -3.41 0.81 -0.04
N ASN A 102 -3.75 0.57 1.23
CA ASN A 102 -3.65 1.61 2.26
C ASN A 102 -2.23 2.18 2.38
N GLY A 103 -1.20 1.35 2.14
CA GLY A 103 0.19 1.81 2.14
C GLY A 103 0.45 2.83 1.03
N LEU A 104 -0.13 2.64 -0.17
CA LEU A 104 0.00 3.58 -1.29
C LEU A 104 -0.59 4.96 -0.98
N GLY A 105 -1.69 5.02 -0.23
CA GLY A 105 -2.27 6.30 0.22
C GLY A 105 -1.37 7.06 1.21
N THR A 106 -0.36 6.40 1.77
CA THR A 106 0.67 7.01 2.64
C THR A 106 2.05 7.10 1.97
N ALA A 107 2.15 6.62 0.72
CA ALA A 107 3.35 6.60 -0.10
C ALA A 107 3.50 7.92 -0.86
N GLY A 108 4.76 8.26 -1.14
CA GLY A 108 5.09 9.36 -2.04
C GLY A 108 4.87 10.78 -1.48
N ARG A 109 5.42 11.74 -2.24
CA ARG A 109 5.05 13.16 -2.16
C ARG A 109 3.85 13.49 -3.06
N SER A 110 3.52 12.59 -3.99
CA SER A 110 2.41 12.76 -4.91
C SER A 110 1.12 12.24 -4.27
N HIS A 111 0.20 13.16 -4.00
CA HIS A 111 -1.13 12.84 -3.46
C HIS A 111 -1.97 11.96 -4.41
N THR A 112 -1.56 11.79 -5.67
CA THR A 112 -2.27 11.01 -6.69
C THR A 112 -1.69 9.63 -6.96
N LEU A 113 -0.57 9.23 -6.34
CA LEU A 113 0.12 7.98 -6.71
C LEU A 113 -0.79 6.74 -6.61
N ALA A 114 -1.60 6.66 -5.54
CA ALA A 114 -2.55 5.57 -5.35
C ALA A 114 -3.63 5.53 -6.44
N TRP A 115 -4.05 6.70 -6.94
CA TRP A 115 -4.97 6.83 -8.07
C TRP A 115 -4.31 6.40 -9.38
N ASP A 116 -3.11 6.91 -9.66
CA ASP A 116 -2.37 6.60 -10.89
C ASP A 116 -2.06 5.10 -11.01
N ILE A 117 -1.73 4.46 -9.90
CA ILE A 117 -1.56 3.00 -9.82
C ILE A 117 -2.88 2.28 -10.06
N PHE A 118 -3.96 2.73 -9.43
CA PHE A 118 -5.28 2.11 -9.59
C PHE A 118 -5.75 2.15 -11.04
N VAL A 119 -5.68 3.31 -11.69
CA VAL A 119 -6.07 3.46 -13.11
C VAL A 119 -5.20 2.58 -14.01
N ALA A 120 -3.88 2.58 -13.80
CA ALA A 120 -2.95 1.79 -14.60
C ALA A 120 -3.15 0.28 -14.47
N ASP A 121 -3.60 -0.21 -13.31
CA ASP A 121 -3.86 -1.63 -13.06
C ASP A 121 -5.35 -1.97 -13.03
N TYR A 122 -6.22 -1.06 -13.47
CA TYR A 122 -7.68 -1.22 -13.34
C TYR A 122 -8.16 -2.54 -13.93
N ASP A 123 -7.78 -2.86 -15.17
CA ASP A 123 -8.24 -4.09 -15.83
C ASP A 123 -7.82 -5.35 -15.06
N LYS A 124 -6.61 -5.35 -14.47
CA LYS A 124 -6.14 -6.47 -13.66
C LYS A 124 -6.96 -6.59 -12.39
N LEU A 125 -7.18 -5.48 -11.69
CA LEU A 125 -7.97 -5.43 -10.47
C LEU A 125 -9.42 -5.83 -10.74
N TYR A 126 -10.05 -5.24 -11.76
CA TYR A 126 -11.41 -5.54 -12.18
C TYR A 126 -11.55 -7.03 -12.46
N ASN A 127 -10.65 -7.63 -13.27
CA ASN A 127 -10.69 -9.05 -13.54
C ASN A 127 -10.50 -9.92 -12.29
N LEU A 128 -9.64 -9.48 -11.35
CA LEU A 128 -9.40 -10.20 -10.09
C LEU A 128 -10.61 -10.18 -9.15
N PHE A 129 -11.38 -9.08 -9.16
CA PHE A 129 -12.48 -8.83 -8.23
C PHE A 129 -13.86 -8.73 -8.91
N ARG A 130 -14.00 -9.15 -10.17
CA ARG A 130 -15.25 -9.00 -10.94
C ARG A 130 -16.47 -9.64 -10.26
N GLU A 131 -16.25 -10.72 -9.51
CA GLU A 131 -17.30 -11.42 -8.75
C GLU A 131 -17.64 -10.72 -7.42
N THR A 132 -16.83 -9.73 -7.04
CA THR A 132 -17.00 -8.92 -5.83
C THR A 132 -16.84 -7.43 -6.11
N PRO A 133 -17.81 -6.79 -6.82
CA PRO A 133 -17.71 -5.39 -7.24
C PRO A 133 -17.42 -4.39 -6.11
N LYS A 134 -17.86 -4.71 -4.88
CA LYS A 134 -17.58 -3.92 -3.66
C LYS A 134 -16.08 -3.75 -3.35
N HIS A 135 -15.22 -4.68 -3.77
CA HIS A 135 -13.77 -4.52 -3.59
C HIS A 135 -13.22 -3.44 -4.53
N ILE A 136 -13.66 -3.40 -5.79
CA ILE A 136 -13.25 -2.35 -6.73
C ILE A 136 -13.72 -0.99 -6.24
N ALA A 137 -14.96 -0.88 -5.74
CA ALA A 137 -15.46 0.37 -5.16
C ALA A 137 -14.57 0.87 -4.01
N ARG A 138 -14.13 -0.02 -3.12
CA ARG A 138 -13.20 0.33 -2.04
C ARG A 138 -11.83 0.76 -2.54
N PHE A 139 -11.32 0.20 -3.63
CA PHE A 139 -10.07 0.68 -4.23
C PHE A 139 -10.24 2.08 -4.81
N VAL A 140 -11.34 2.35 -5.52
CA VAL A 140 -11.68 3.69 -6.02
C VAL A 140 -11.71 4.69 -4.86
N GLU A 141 -12.45 4.40 -3.79
CA GLU A 141 -12.54 5.26 -2.61
C GLU A 141 -11.19 5.48 -1.92
N ALA A 142 -10.41 4.41 -1.73
CA ALA A 142 -9.11 4.48 -1.06
C ALA A 142 -8.09 5.29 -1.88
N SER A 143 -8.06 5.09 -3.19
CA SER A 143 -7.15 5.77 -4.10
C SER A 143 -7.53 7.23 -4.34
N ALA A 144 -8.83 7.57 -4.34
CA ALA A 144 -9.33 8.93 -4.50
C ALA A 144 -9.30 9.76 -3.21
N ARG A 145 -8.93 9.18 -2.05
CA ARG A 145 -9.04 9.89 -0.76
C ARG A 145 -8.16 11.14 -0.65
N ALA A 146 -7.05 11.16 -1.37
CA ALA A 146 -6.10 12.28 -1.38
C ALA A 146 -6.29 13.20 -2.59
N MET A 147 -7.35 13.00 -3.39
CA MET A 147 -7.73 13.81 -4.53
C MET A 147 -8.70 14.90 -4.07
N TYR A 148 -8.29 16.16 -4.15
CA TYR A 148 -9.06 17.29 -3.60
C TYR A 148 -8.94 18.57 -4.44
N THR A 149 -8.39 18.49 -5.64
CA THR A 149 -8.32 19.60 -6.60
C THR A 149 -9.41 19.49 -7.68
N GLU A 150 -9.64 20.56 -8.44
CA GLU A 150 -10.58 20.53 -9.57
C GLU A 150 -10.09 19.58 -10.68
N GLN A 151 -8.79 19.54 -10.94
CA GLN A 151 -8.17 18.60 -11.87
C GLN A 151 -8.39 17.14 -11.46
N ASP A 152 -8.38 16.88 -10.15
CA ASP A 152 -8.68 15.56 -9.63
C ASP A 152 -10.15 15.16 -9.88
N ALA A 153 -11.07 16.09 -9.66
CA ALA A 153 -12.49 15.87 -9.92
C ALA A 153 -12.74 15.54 -11.40
N ASP A 154 -12.08 16.25 -12.33
CA ASP A 154 -12.13 15.94 -13.76
C ASP A 154 -11.60 14.54 -14.08
N ALA A 155 -10.50 14.14 -13.45
CA ALA A 155 -9.92 12.81 -13.61
C ALA A 155 -10.85 11.70 -13.10
N LEU A 156 -11.49 11.90 -11.94
CA LEU A 156 -12.48 10.98 -11.37
C LEU A 156 -13.71 10.84 -12.27
N ALA A 157 -14.24 11.97 -12.75
CA ALA A 157 -15.40 12.00 -13.65
C ALA A 157 -15.11 11.31 -15.00
N ALA A 158 -13.95 11.60 -15.61
CA ALA A 158 -13.52 10.96 -16.85
C ALA A 158 -13.36 9.43 -16.69
N PHE A 159 -12.83 9.00 -15.55
CA PHE A 159 -12.73 7.57 -15.23
C PHE A 159 -14.11 6.93 -15.08
N GLY A 160 -15.02 7.53 -14.30
CA GLY A 160 -16.38 7.02 -14.09
C GLY A 160 -17.23 6.96 -15.36
N ALA A 161 -17.00 7.87 -16.31
CA ALA A 161 -17.66 7.87 -17.62
C ALA A 161 -17.25 6.69 -18.51
N SER A 162 -16.02 6.18 -18.34
CA SER A 162 -15.47 5.07 -19.13
C SER A 162 -15.54 3.72 -18.40
N HIS A 163 -15.67 3.72 -17.06
CA HIS A 163 -15.62 2.53 -16.22
C HIS A 163 -16.75 2.55 -15.18
N VAL A 164 -17.83 1.81 -15.45
CA VAL A 164 -18.97 1.73 -14.55
C VAL A 164 -18.65 0.79 -13.38
N VAL A 165 -18.35 1.36 -12.21
CA VAL A 165 -18.16 0.63 -10.95
C VAL A 165 -19.33 0.93 -10.02
N GLY A 166 -20.23 -0.02 -9.83
CA GLY A 166 -21.40 0.17 -8.96
C GLY A 166 -21.01 0.49 -7.51
N GLY A 167 -21.67 1.47 -6.90
CA GLY A 167 -21.41 1.90 -5.53
C GLY A 167 -20.34 2.99 -5.37
N THR A 168 -19.84 3.57 -6.47
CA THR A 168 -18.86 4.66 -6.47
C THR A 168 -19.43 5.99 -6.95
N GLU A 169 -20.75 6.07 -7.13
CA GLU A 169 -21.43 7.22 -7.71
C GLU A 169 -21.20 8.50 -6.89
N ARG A 170 -20.98 8.36 -5.56
CA ARG A 170 -20.65 9.46 -4.65
C ARG A 170 -19.17 9.85 -4.64
N THR A 171 -18.30 9.00 -5.17
CA THR A 171 -16.85 9.26 -5.26
C THR A 171 -16.52 10.00 -6.55
N TYR A 172 -17.31 9.80 -7.61
CA TYR A 172 -17.14 10.48 -8.89
C TYR A 172 -17.85 11.84 -8.99
N ALA A 173 -18.69 12.19 -8.01
CA ALA A 173 -19.50 13.41 -7.97
C ALA A 173 -18.89 14.44 -7.01
#